data_AF-T1AN63-F1
#
_entry.id   AF-T1AN63-F1
#
_cell.length_a   1.000
_cell.length_b   1.000
_cell.length_c   1.000
_cell.angle_alpha   90.00
_cell.angle_beta   90.00
_cell.angle_gamma   90.00
#
_symmetry.space_group_name_H-M   'P 1'
#
loop_
_entity.id
_entity.type
_entity.pdbx_description
1 polymer ?
#
loop_
_entity_poly.entity_id
_entity_poly.type
_entity_poly.pdbx_seq_one_letter_code
_entity_poly.pdbx_strand_id
1 'polypeptide(L)'
;MAEDEDWRLFVEEWSRKEGREITGRTPLTGDASNRRYFRVFFRGAKRPHSAILMEREGTLGFKKSEEAVSKASLDPPGDPFLLVADAFGRRGLPVPAIYHRLEDGSKTLQEDFGD
;
A
#
# COMPACT_ATOMS: atom_id res chain seq x y z
N MET A 1 -14.35 -0.93 -16.04
CA MET A 1 -14.84 -2.23 -15.50
C MET A 1 -13.72 -3.23 -15.21
N ALA A 2 -12.49 -3.07 -15.72
CA ALA A 2 -11.37 -3.98 -15.42
C ALA A 2 -10.57 -3.63 -14.15
N GLU A 3 -10.51 -2.35 -13.73
CA GLU A 3 -9.75 -1.91 -12.54
C GLU A 3 -10.43 -2.26 -11.21
N ASP A 4 -11.75 -2.50 -11.21
CA ASP A 4 -12.52 -2.78 -9.98
C ASP A 4 -12.37 -4.22 -9.47
N GLU A 5 -11.82 -5.15 -10.26
CA GLU A 5 -11.58 -6.54 -9.85
C GLU A 5 -10.13 -6.81 -9.43
N ASP A 6 -9.17 -5.99 -9.89
CA ASP A 6 -7.74 -6.20 -9.67
C ASP A 6 -7.36 -6.12 -8.18
N TRP A 7 -7.89 -5.14 -7.44
CA TRP A 7 -7.62 -4.98 -6.02
C TRP A 7 -8.13 -6.18 -5.19
N ARG A 8 -9.27 -6.76 -5.59
CA ARG A 8 -9.90 -7.84 -4.84
C ARG A 8 -9.05 -9.09 -4.93
N LEU A 9 -8.58 -9.44 -6.12
CA LEU A 9 -7.67 -10.57 -6.33
C LEU A 9 -6.39 -10.40 -5.51
N PHE A 10 -5.78 -9.21 -5.56
CA PHE A 10 -4.60 -8.90 -4.76
C PHE A 10 -4.82 -9.13 -3.26
N VAL A 11 -5.94 -8.67 -2.72
CA VAL A 11 -6.26 -8.88 -1.30
C VAL A 11 -6.57 -10.35 -0.99
N GLU A 12 -7.26 -11.05 -1.89
CA GLU A 12 -7.62 -12.47 -1.71
C GLU A 12 -6.40 -13.38 -1.64
N GLU A 13 -5.33 -13.10 -2.39
CA GLU A 13 -4.06 -13.85 -2.33
C GLU A 13 -3.48 -13.92 -0.91
N TRP A 14 -3.66 -12.85 -0.15
CA TRP A 14 -3.25 -12.79 1.25
C TRP A 14 -4.34 -13.30 2.18
N SER A 15 -5.60 -12.88 2.00
CA SER A 15 -6.68 -13.13 2.95
C SER A 15 -7.11 -14.60 3.00
N ARG A 16 -7.05 -15.32 1.87
CA ARG A 16 -7.45 -16.74 1.77
C ARG A 16 -6.57 -17.65 2.62
N LYS A 17 -5.27 -17.34 2.72
CA LYS A 17 -4.32 -18.11 3.55
C LYS A 17 -4.74 -18.17 5.02
N GLU A 18 -5.49 -17.17 5.47
CA GLU A 18 -5.91 -17.02 6.86
C GLU A 18 -7.43 -17.16 7.07
N GLY A 19 -8.17 -17.55 6.03
CA GLY A 19 -9.63 -17.72 6.10
C GLY A 19 -10.40 -16.41 6.36
N ARG A 20 -9.87 -15.27 5.88
CA ARG A 20 -10.54 -13.96 5.97
C ARG A 20 -11.37 -13.68 4.72
N GLU A 21 -12.65 -13.43 4.92
CA GLU A 21 -13.60 -13.08 3.85
C GLU A 21 -13.61 -11.55 3.65
N ILE A 22 -13.42 -11.09 2.41
CA ILE A 22 -13.49 -9.66 2.07
C ILE A 22 -14.96 -9.23 2.00
N THR A 23 -15.35 -8.25 2.81
CA THR A 23 -16.73 -7.72 2.81
C THR A 23 -16.88 -6.43 2.00
N GLY A 24 -15.79 -5.75 1.67
CA GLY A 24 -15.79 -4.55 0.84
C GLY A 24 -14.60 -3.64 1.13
N ARG A 25 -14.58 -2.47 0.48
CA ARG A 25 -13.63 -1.39 0.74
C ARG A 25 -14.30 -0.03 0.74
N THR A 26 -13.76 0.93 1.49
CA THR A 26 -14.15 2.35 1.44
C THR A 26 -12.93 3.22 1.17
N PRO A 27 -13.04 4.27 0.34
CA PRO A 27 -11.94 5.21 0.14
C PRO A 27 -11.65 5.97 1.45
N LEU A 28 -10.38 6.28 1.69
CA LEU A 28 -9.94 7.14 2.80
C LEU A 28 -9.58 8.53 2.26
N THR A 29 -9.82 9.56 3.08
CA THR A 29 -9.42 10.93 2.74
C THR A 29 -7.91 11.08 2.92
N GLY A 30 -7.22 11.52 1.87
CA GLY A 30 -5.77 11.68 1.86
C GLY A 30 -5.20 11.24 0.52
N ASP A 31 -5.20 12.14 -0.45
CA ASP A 31 -4.46 11.99 -1.70
C ASP A 31 -3.03 12.51 -1.51
N ALA A 32 -2.08 11.59 -1.32
CA ALA A 32 -0.71 11.91 -1.69
C ALA A 32 -0.64 11.87 -3.22
N SER A 33 0.17 12.72 -3.87
CA SER A 33 0.03 13.14 -5.27
C SER A 33 -0.18 12.07 -6.35
N ASN A 34 0.14 10.80 -6.08
CA ASN A 34 -0.15 9.65 -6.95
C ASN A 34 -0.61 8.38 -6.21
N ARG A 35 -1.07 8.49 -4.96
CA ARG A 35 -1.50 7.34 -4.13
C ARG A 35 -2.94 7.51 -3.66
N ARG A 36 -3.70 6.44 -3.78
CA ARG A 36 -5.06 6.32 -3.25
C ARG A 36 -5.06 5.28 -2.14
N TYR A 37 -5.79 5.58 -1.08
CA TYR A 37 -5.90 4.70 0.08
C TYR A 37 -7.35 4.25 0.25
N PHE A 38 -7.53 2.98 0.55
CA PHE A 38 -8.81 2.37 0.83
C PHE A 38 -8.71 1.55 2.10
N ARG A 39 -9.70 1.67 2.98
CA ARG A 39 -9.89 0.72 4.07
C ARG A 39 -10.64 -0.49 3.54
N VAL A 40 -10.02 -1.66 3.61
CA VAL A 40 -10.63 -2.94 3.23
C VAL A 40 -11.13 -3.62 4.51
N PHE A 41 -12.33 -4.19 4.46
CA PHE A 41 -12.97 -4.84 5.60
C PHE A 41 -13.01 -6.36 5.43
N PHE A 42 -12.80 -7.06 6.55
CA PHE A 42 -12.79 -8.51 6.60
C PHE A 42 -13.78 -9.06 7.63
N ARG A 43 -14.43 -10.16 7.28
CA ARG A 43 -15.19 -11.01 8.19
C ARG A 43 -14.41 -12.30 8.48
N GLY A 44 -14.53 -12.80 9.71
CA GLY A 44 -13.87 -14.02 10.16
C GLY A 44 -13.44 -13.92 11.62
N ALA A 45 -13.03 -15.05 12.20
CA ALA A 45 -12.62 -15.12 13.61
C ALA A 45 -11.20 -14.58 13.85
N LYS A 46 -10.34 -14.57 12.83
CA LYS A 46 -8.94 -14.11 12.93
C LYS A 46 -8.81 -12.64 12.58
N ARG A 47 -8.10 -11.87 13.43
CA ARG A 47 -7.64 -10.51 13.14
C ARG A 47 -6.64 -10.48 11.96
N PRO A 48 -6.49 -9.35 11.25
CA PRO A 48 -7.23 -8.10 11.45
C PRO A 48 -8.62 -8.10 10.78
N HIS A 49 -9.52 -7.25 11.27
CA HIS A 49 -10.86 -7.03 10.68
C HIS A 49 -10.86 -5.93 9.62
N SER A 50 -9.76 -5.20 9.50
CA SER A 50 -9.53 -4.24 8.42
C SER A 50 -8.05 -4.15 8.06
N ALA A 51 -7.76 -3.64 6.87
CA ALA A 51 -6.42 -3.33 6.39
C ALA A 51 -6.46 -2.12 5.47
N ILE A 52 -5.35 -1.42 5.32
CA ILE A 52 -5.22 -0.31 4.37
C ILE A 52 -4.65 -0.82 3.06
N LEU A 53 -5.44 -0.73 2.00
CA LEU A 53 -4.97 -0.92 0.63
C LEU A 53 -4.48 0.43 0.10
N MET A 54 -3.21 0.48 -0.30
CA MET A 54 -2.64 1.60 -1.05
C MET A 54 -2.44 1.20 -2.50
N GLU A 55 -2.92 2.03 -3.41
CA GLU A 55 -2.74 1.89 -4.86
C GLU A 55 -2.04 3.14 -5.40
N ARG A 56 -0.95 2.96 -6.15
CA ARG A 56 -0.17 4.04 -6.76
C ARG A 56 -0.48 4.13 -8.26
N GLU A 57 -1.04 5.25 -8.71
CA GLU A 57 -1.27 5.51 -10.13
C GLU A 57 0.02 5.98 -10.81
N GLY A 58 0.81 5.02 -11.30
CA GLY A 58 1.94 5.26 -12.21
C GLY A 58 2.94 6.35 -11.78
N THR A 59 3.84 6.67 -12.69
CA THR A 59 4.75 7.82 -12.55
C THR A 59 4.13 9.02 -13.26
N LEU A 60 3.33 9.83 -12.57
CA LEU A 60 3.41 11.26 -12.89
C LEU A 60 4.77 11.67 -12.38
N GLY A 61 5.72 11.82 -13.31
CA GLY A 61 7.05 12.31 -13.02
C GLY A 61 6.93 13.48 -12.06
N PHE A 62 7.78 13.49 -11.03
CA PHE A 62 7.97 14.61 -10.13
C PHE A 62 7.65 15.89 -10.89
N LYS A 63 6.70 16.70 -10.42
CA LYS A 63 6.39 17.98 -11.06
C LYS A 63 7.75 18.61 -11.38
N LYS A 64 8.07 18.78 -12.68
CA LYS A 64 9.39 19.15 -13.24
C LYS A 64 10.04 20.40 -12.62
N SER A 65 9.35 21.04 -11.69
CA SER A 65 9.73 22.17 -10.87
C SER A 65 10.78 21.84 -9.79
N GLU A 66 10.80 20.62 -9.23
CA GLU A 66 11.71 20.28 -8.10
C GLU A 66 12.96 19.46 -8.52
N GLU A 67 12.92 18.72 -9.62
CA GLU A 67 14.08 17.98 -10.15
C GLU A 67 15.20 18.88 -10.69
N ALA A 68 14.95 20.19 -10.84
CA ALA A 68 15.95 21.15 -11.29
C ALA A 68 17.10 21.38 -10.29
N VAL A 69 17.01 20.86 -9.06
CA VAL A 69 17.99 21.12 -7.98
C VAL A 69 18.86 19.90 -7.65
N SER A 70 18.49 18.68 -8.05
CA SER A 70 19.24 17.48 -7.70
C SER A 70 19.95 16.86 -8.90
N LYS A 71 21.25 17.12 -9.04
CA LYS A 71 22.14 16.48 -10.03
C LYS A 71 22.52 15.03 -9.66
N ALA A 72 21.87 14.41 -8.68
CA ALA A 72 22.18 13.06 -8.25
C ALA A 72 21.33 12.05 -9.03
N SER A 73 21.95 11.41 -10.01
CA SER A 73 21.41 10.32 -10.84
C SER A 73 21.32 8.98 -10.09
N LEU A 74 20.76 8.98 -8.88
CA LEU A 74 20.60 7.76 -8.11
C LEU A 74 19.13 7.58 -7.78
N ASP A 75 18.43 6.94 -8.72
CA ASP A 75 17.14 6.35 -8.40
C ASP A 75 17.35 5.31 -7.27
N PRO A 76 16.50 5.33 -6.23
CA PRO A 76 16.58 4.33 -5.19
C PRO A 76 16.35 2.92 -5.77
N PRO A 77 16.93 1.87 -5.17
CA PRO A 77 16.86 0.50 -5.70
C PRO A 77 15.47 -0.14 -5.63
N GLY A 78 14.43 0.62 -5.28
CA GLY A 78 13.05 0.18 -5.12
C GLY A 78 12.14 1.35 -4.72
N ASP A 79 10.86 1.06 -4.48
CA ASP A 79 9.93 2.08 -4.00
C ASP A 79 10.37 2.64 -2.63
N PRO A 80 10.50 3.98 -2.49
CA PRO A 80 10.97 4.60 -1.24
C PRO A 80 10.12 4.26 -0.01
N PHE A 81 8.80 4.10 -0.18
CA PHE A 81 7.90 3.80 0.93
C PHE A 81 8.18 2.39 1.47
N LEU A 82 8.36 1.40 0.58
CA LEU A 82 8.75 0.05 0.97
C LEU A 82 10.15 0.00 1.60
N LEU A 83 11.12 0.74 1.05
CA LEU A 83 12.47 0.78 1.60
C LEU A 83 12.50 1.33 3.03
N VAL A 84 11.75 2.40 3.30
CA VAL A 84 11.64 2.98 4.65
C VAL A 84 10.89 2.03 5.58
N ALA A 85 9.77 1.45 5.14
CA ALA A 85 9.00 0.49 5.93
C ALA A 85 9.87 -0.73 6.34
N ASP A 86 10.61 -1.31 5.39
CA ASP A 86 11.51 -2.43 5.66
C ASP A 86 12.66 -2.02 6.60
N ALA A 87 13.27 -0.86 6.38
CA ALA A 87 14.39 -0.37 7.17
C ALA A 87 14.00 -0.08 8.63
N PHE A 88 12.81 0.49 8.86
CA PHE A 88 12.32 0.82 10.19
C PHE A 88 11.72 -0.40 10.89
N GLY A 89 10.95 -1.22 10.18
CA GLY A 89 10.40 -2.46 10.73
C GLY A 89 11.48 -3.43 11.22
N ARG A 90 12.59 -3.58 10.47
CA ARG A 90 13.75 -4.39 10.90
C ARG A 90 14.43 -3.88 12.18
N ARG A 91 14.25 -2.61 12.51
CA ARG A 91 14.79 -1.98 13.74
C ARG A 91 13.78 -1.96 14.88
N GLY A 92 12.61 -2.56 14.71
CA GLY A 92 11.53 -2.55 15.71
C GLY A 92 10.91 -1.18 15.91
N LEU A 93 11.12 -0.24 14.97
CA LEU A 93 10.43 1.05 15.01
C LEU A 93 8.96 0.85 14.62
N PRO A 94 8.02 1.57 15.27
CA PRO A 94 6.61 1.43 14.98
C PRO A 94 6.31 2.00 13.58
N VAL A 95 6.05 1.08 12.64
CA VAL A 95 5.56 1.36 11.29
C VAL A 95 4.46 0.38 10.96
N PRO A 96 3.48 0.71 10.09
CA PRO A 96 2.46 -0.23 9.68
C PRO A 96 3.08 -1.52 9.15
N ALA A 97 2.62 -2.67 9.64
CA ALA A 97 3.03 -3.94 9.06
C ALA A 97 2.57 -4.03 7.59
N ILE A 98 3.44 -4.54 6.71
CA ILE A 98 3.08 -4.81 5.31
C ILE A 98 2.66 -6.26 5.20
N TYR A 99 1.36 -6.49 4.99
CA TYR A 99 0.75 -7.80 4.88
C TYR A 99 0.97 -8.44 3.51
N HIS A 100 0.87 -7.63 2.46
CA HIS A 100 1.06 -8.05 1.07
C HIS A 100 1.54 -6.87 0.23
N ARG A 101 2.33 -7.14 -0.82
CA ARG A 101 2.84 -6.09 -1.71
C ARG A 101 3.20 -6.62 -3.09
N LEU A 102 3.10 -5.76 -4.09
CA LEU A 102 3.77 -5.95 -5.38
C LEU A 102 5.23 -5.47 -5.29
N GLU A 103 6.12 -6.10 -6.04
CA GLU A 103 7.56 -5.77 -6.01
C GLU A 103 7.87 -4.33 -6.43
N ASP A 104 7.09 -3.80 -7.37
CA ASP A 104 7.23 -2.44 -7.87
C ASP A 104 6.66 -1.36 -6.93
N GLY A 105 6.02 -1.76 -5.83
CA GLY A 105 5.36 -0.86 -4.87
C GLY A 105 4.09 -0.19 -5.40
N SER A 106 3.53 -0.67 -6.52
CA SER A 106 2.28 -0.13 -7.08
C SER A 106 1.06 -0.45 -6.22
N LYS A 107 1.07 -1.57 -5.50
CA LYS A 107 0.05 -1.95 -4.52
C LYS A 107 0.64 -2.51 -3.25
N THR A 108 0.05 -2.13 -2.12
CA THR A 108 0.38 -2.67 -0.80
C THR A 108 -0.88 -2.85 0.03
N LEU A 109 -0.90 -3.90 0.85
CA LEU A 109 -1.87 -4.12 1.90
C LEU A 109 -1.15 -3.96 3.25
N GLN A 110 -1.64 -3.07 4.09
CA GLN A 110 -0.96 -2.60 5.29
C GLN A 110 -1.85 -2.73 6.52
N GLU A 111 -1.23 -2.74 7.69
CA GLU A 111 -1.92 -2.62 8.96
C GLU A 111 -2.79 -1.36 9.02
N ASP A 112 -4.02 -1.54 9.52
CA ASP A 112 -4.94 -0.45 9.79
C ASP A 112 -4.90 -0.10 11.28
N PHE A 113 -4.46 1.13 11.59
CA PHE A 113 -4.43 1.66 12.95
C PHE A 113 -5.76 2.25 13.41
N GLY A 114 -6.78 2.28 12.54
CA GLY A 114 -8.05 2.93 12.82
C GLY A 114 -8.01 4.43 12.59
N ASP A 115 -9.06 5.11 13.05
CA ASP A 115 -9.23 6.57 13.04
C ASP A 115 -8.98 7.15 14.44
#